data_AF-A0A6H2HDJ8-F1
#
_entry.id   AF-A0A6H2HDJ8-F1
#
_cell.length_a   1.000
_cell.length_b   1.000
_cell.length_c   1.000
_cell.angle_alpha   90.00
_cell.angle_beta   90.00
_cell.angle_gamma   90.00
#
_symmetry.space_group_name_H-M   'P 1'
#
loop_
_entity.id
_entity.type
_entity.pdbx_description
1 polymer ?
#
loop_
_entity_poly.entity_id
_entity_poly.type
_entity_poly.pdbx_seq_one_letter_code
_entity_poly.pdbx_strand_id
1 'polypeptide(L)'
;MVSAVERGMLRRTADSIDYSGIDEKRSQKGHSYVTILTDIGNSRVLDLVKERKLAAAKNLMETLSPKQRQSVKAVDMDMDMDMDMDM
;
A
#
# COMPACT_ATOMS: atom_id res chain seq x y z
N MET A 1 -12.49 0.28 -26.44
CA MET A 1 -12.78 -0.64 -25.31
C MET A 1 -11.84 -0.25 -24.18
N VAL A 2 -12.35 0.10 -23.00
CA VAL A 2 -11.52 0.50 -21.83
C VAL A 2 -11.23 -0.74 -20.98
N SER A 3 -10.02 -0.88 -20.43
CA SER A 3 -9.62 -2.08 -19.67
C SER A 3 -10.47 -2.27 -18.41
N ALA A 4 -10.56 -3.50 -17.89
CA ALA A 4 -11.27 -3.77 -16.64
C ALA A 4 -10.68 -3.00 -15.45
N VAL A 5 -9.36 -2.79 -15.45
CA VAL A 5 -8.63 -2.03 -14.43
C VAL A 5 -9.04 -0.56 -14.46
N GLU A 6 -8.94 0.10 -15.61
CA GLU A 6 -9.32 1.51 -15.75
C GLU A 6 -10.78 1.75 -15.36
N ARG A 7 -11.69 0.86 -15.76
CA ARG A 7 -13.10 0.93 -15.35
C ARG A 7 -13.27 0.80 -13.84
N GLY A 8 -12.47 -0.06 -13.18
CA GLY A 8 -12.45 -0.20 -11.74
C GLY A 8 -11.92 1.05 -11.03
N MET A 9 -10.83 1.63 -11.55
CA MET A 9 -10.22 2.85 -11.02
C MET A 9 -11.19 4.03 -11.07
N LEU A 10 -11.91 4.22 -12.18
CA LEU A 10 -12.89 5.30 -12.35
C LEU A 10 -14.08 5.22 -11.39
N ARG A 11 -14.37 4.04 -10.83
CA ARG A 11 -15.47 3.85 -9.86
C ARG A 11 -15.03 3.99 -8.41
N ARG A 12 -13.73 4.13 -8.12
CA ARG A 12 -13.26 4.27 -6.75
C ARG A 12 -13.70 5.62 -6.18
N THR A 13 -14.33 5.58 -5.01
CA THR A 13 -14.62 6.74 -4.19
C THR A 13 -13.54 6.90 -3.12
N ALA A 14 -13.27 8.16 -2.73
CA ALA A 14 -12.31 8.47 -1.67
C ALA A 14 -12.96 8.27 -0.30
N ASP A 15 -13.18 7.02 0.09
CA ASP A 15 -13.73 6.68 1.40
C ASP A 15 -12.66 6.85 2.49
N SER A 16 -13.10 7.01 3.74
CA SER A 16 -12.21 7.01 4.90
C SER A 16 -11.51 5.65 5.06
N ILE A 17 -10.31 5.68 5.61
CA ILE A 17 -9.50 4.50 5.90
C ILE A 17 -9.17 4.55 7.38
N ASP A 18 -9.91 3.82 8.18
CA ASP A 18 -9.73 3.79 9.65
C ASP A 18 -8.53 2.92 10.04
N TYR A 19 -8.33 1.80 9.34
CA TYR A 19 -7.28 0.83 9.62
C TYR A 19 -6.54 0.49 8.32
N SER A 20 -5.25 0.81 8.29
CA SER A 20 -4.39 0.55 7.15
C SER A 20 -3.47 -0.63 7.41
N GLY A 21 -3.15 -1.39 6.37
CA GLY A 21 -2.14 -2.45 6.42
C GLY A 21 -1.01 -2.16 5.44
N ILE A 22 0.22 -2.43 5.85
CA ILE A 22 1.39 -2.46 4.97
C ILE A 22 2.04 -3.84 5.08
N ASP A 23 2.14 -4.53 3.94
CA ASP A 23 2.67 -5.89 3.87
C ASP A 23 3.79 -5.97 2.82
N GLU A 24 4.78 -6.83 3.09
CA GLU A 24 5.78 -7.26 2.11
C GLU A 24 5.37 -8.59 1.50
N LYS A 25 5.20 -8.62 0.18
CA LYS A 25 4.98 -9.88 -0.55
C LYS A 25 6.08 -10.17 -1.54
N ARG A 26 6.68 -11.36 -1.39
CA ARG A 26 7.54 -11.93 -2.44
C ARG A 26 6.68 -12.32 -3.65
N SER A 27 6.90 -11.66 -4.78
CA SER A 27 6.02 -11.73 -5.95
C SER A 27 6.48 -12.76 -7.00
N GLN A 28 7.77 -13.13 -7.05
CA GLN A 28 8.33 -14.05 -8.06
C GLN A 28 9.55 -14.83 -7.55
N LYS A 29 10.00 -15.84 -8.31
CA LYS A 29 11.32 -16.47 -8.12
C LYS A 29 12.40 -15.42 -8.40
N GLY A 30 13.37 -15.25 -7.48
CA GLY A 30 14.53 -14.37 -7.69
C GLY A 30 14.52 -13.05 -6.90
N HIS A 31 14.00 -13.05 -5.67
CA HIS A 31 14.08 -11.90 -4.74
C HIS A 31 13.36 -10.62 -5.21
N SER A 32 12.25 -10.75 -5.94
CA SER A 32 11.36 -9.62 -6.22
C SER A 32 10.32 -9.48 -5.13
N TYR A 33 10.33 -8.34 -4.45
CA TYR A 33 9.37 -7.97 -3.42
C TYR A 33 8.44 -6.86 -3.91
N VAL A 34 7.26 -6.83 -3.32
CA VAL A 34 6.23 -5.81 -3.53
C VAL A 34 5.75 -5.37 -2.16
N THR A 35 5.73 -4.07 -1.92
CA THR A 35 5.02 -3.48 -0.78
C THR A 35 3.58 -3.23 -1.19
N ILE A 36 2.65 -3.63 -0.33
CA ILE A 36 1.20 -3.54 -0.58
C ILE A 36 0.59 -2.64 0.49
N LEU A 37 -0.27 -1.71 0.06
CA LEU A 37 -1.08 -0.89 0.96
C LEU A 37 -2.54 -1.35 0.91
N THR A 38 -3.11 -1.65 2.07
CA THR A 38 -4.48 -2.16 2.18
C THR A 38 -5.33 -1.32 3.13
N ASP A 39 -6.61 -1.22 2.82
CA ASP A 39 -7.66 -0.79 3.74
C ASP A 39 -8.25 -2.05 4.38
N ILE A 40 -7.88 -2.30 5.63
CA ILE A 40 -8.24 -3.52 6.37
C ILE A 40 -9.74 -3.54 6.61
N GLY A 41 -10.31 -2.40 7.01
CA GLY A 41 -11.74 -2.28 7.35
C GLY A 41 -12.66 -2.61 6.18
N ASN A 42 -12.28 -2.24 4.96
CA ASN A 42 -13.05 -2.52 3.75
C ASN A 42 -12.51 -3.71 2.93
N SER A 43 -11.55 -4.48 3.46
CA SER A 43 -10.99 -5.68 2.81
C SER A 43 -10.55 -5.44 1.35
N ARG A 44 -9.80 -4.36 1.10
CA ARG A 44 -9.37 -3.98 -0.26
C ARG A 44 -7.91 -3.57 -0.32
N VAL A 45 -7.26 -3.87 -1.45
CA VAL A 45 -5.95 -3.32 -1.80
C VAL A 45 -6.15 -1.92 -2.37
N LEU A 46 -5.42 -0.95 -1.82
CA LEU A 46 -5.45 0.43 -2.28
C LEU A 46 -4.45 0.63 -3.41
N ASP A 47 -3.19 0.26 -3.17
CA ASP A 47 -2.11 0.36 -4.14
C ASP A 47 -0.95 -0.59 -3.80
N LEU A 48 -0.01 -0.76 -4.72
CA LEU A 48 1.20 -1.56 -4.55
C LEU A 48 2.37 -0.97 -5.35
N VAL A 49 3.57 -1.13 -4.83
CA VAL A 49 4.82 -0.74 -5.52
C VAL A 49 5.84 -1.86 -5.44
N LYS A 50 6.75 -1.90 -6.41
CA LYS A 50 7.91 -2.80 -6.34
C LYS A 50 8.82 -2.37 -5.19
N GLU A 51 9.62 -3.33 -4.72
CA GLU A 51 10.55 -3.23 -3.59
C GLU A 51 9.88 -3.42 -2.22
N ARG A 52 10.72 -3.53 -1.17
CA ARG A 52 10.30 -3.74 0.22
C ARG A 52 10.82 -2.69 1.21
N LYS A 53 11.51 -1.67 0.69
CA LYS A 53 12.24 -0.71 1.53
C LYS A 53 11.29 0.30 2.16
N LEU A 54 11.75 0.99 3.20
CA LEU A 54 11.02 2.08 3.84
C LEU A 54 10.51 3.14 2.83
N ALA A 55 11.28 3.43 1.80
CA ALA A 55 10.88 4.36 0.73
C ALA A 55 9.61 3.88 0.00
N ALA A 56 9.48 2.58 -0.25
CA ALA A 56 8.28 2.01 -0.88
C ALA A 56 7.03 2.19 0.00
N ALA A 57 7.15 1.92 1.30
CA ALA A 57 6.06 2.16 2.27
C ALA A 57 5.67 3.64 2.36
N LYS A 58 6.65 4.55 2.41
CA LYS A 58 6.39 6.00 2.42
C LYS A 58 5.67 6.45 1.14
N ASN A 59 6.16 6.02 -0.02
CA ASN A 59 5.55 6.33 -1.32
C ASN A 59 4.09 5.89 -1.37
N LEU A 60 3.76 4.70 -0.86
CA LEU A 60 2.38 4.23 -0.78
C LEU A 60 1.51 5.09 0.13
N MET A 61 1.99 5.42 1.33
CA MET A 61 1.25 6.30 2.26
C MET A 61 1.02 7.69 1.68
N GLU A 62 1.91 8.15 0.80
CA GLU A 62 1.79 9.41 0.08
C GLU A 62 0.68 9.42 -0.98
N THR A 63 0.27 8.26 -1.49
CA THR A 63 -0.86 8.14 -2.43
C THR A 63 -2.22 8.41 -1.78
N LEU A 64 -2.33 8.27 -0.46
CA LEU A 64 -3.54 8.59 0.29
C LEU A 64 -3.75 10.10 0.32
N SER A 65 -4.98 10.53 0.05
CA SER A 65 -5.35 11.94 0.22
C SER A 65 -5.13 12.40 1.68
N PRO A 66 -4.91 13.70 1.94
CA PRO A 66 -4.73 14.20 3.31
C PRO A 66 -5.89 13.81 4.24
N LYS A 67 -7.12 13.82 3.73
CA LYS A 67 -8.32 13.42 4.48
C LYS A 67 -8.29 11.93 4.87
N GLN A 68 -7.89 11.07 3.94
CA GLN A 68 -7.73 9.64 4.22
C GLN A 68 -6.62 9.38 5.23
N ARG A 69 -5.48 10.07 5.10
CA ARG A 69 -4.37 9.92 6.05
C ARG A 69 -4.76 10.37 7.46
N GLN A 70 -5.56 11.44 7.58
CA GLN A 70 -6.10 11.91 8.85
C GLN A 70 -7.14 10.95 9.47
N SER A 71 -7.83 10.14 8.68
CA SER A 71 -8.78 9.16 9.21
C SER A 71 -8.11 7.90 9.76
N VAL A 72 -6.85 7.64 9.42
CA VAL A 72 -6.14 6.44 9.88
C VAL A 72 -5.96 6.48 11.39
N LYS A 73 -6.52 5.48 12.07
CA LYS A 73 -6.44 5.29 13.53
C LYS A 73 -5.30 4.35 13.91
N ALA A 74 -5.03 3.36 13.07
CA ALA A 74 -3.91 2.43 13.26
C ALA A 74 -3.39 1.92 11.93
N VAL A 75 -2.10 1.56 11.92
CA VAL A 75 -1.44 0.88 10.81
C VAL A 75 -0.88 -0.44 11.33
N ASP A 76 -1.30 -1.55 10.74
CA ASP A 76 -0.68 -2.85 10.93
C ASP A 76 0.43 -3.04 9.90
N MET A 77 1.59 -3.51 10.33
CA MET A 77 2.77 -3.64 9.47
C MET A 77 3.48 -4.95 9.74
N ASP A 78 3.56 -5.79 8.71
CA ASP A 78 4.38 -7.00 8.70
C ASP A 78 5.40 -6.88 7.56
N MET A 79 6.50 -6.20 7.87
CA MET A 79 7.65 -6.09 6.97
C MET A 79 8.91 -6.41 7.76
N ASP A 80 9.79 -7.21 7.18
CA ASP A 80 11.13 -7.39 7.72
C ASP A 80 11.88 -6.07 7.53
N MET A 81 12.08 -5.31 8.61
CA MET A 81 12.94 -4.13 8.59
C MET A 81 14.39 -4.58 8.35
N ASP A 82 14.78 -4.70 7.08
CA ASP A 82 16.17 -4.45 6.71
C ASP A 82 16.42 -2.97 7.04
N MET A 83 16.98 -2.72 8.23
CA MET A 83 17.63 -1.45 8.52
C MET A 83 18.75 -1.33 7.50
N ASP A 84 18.50 -0.65 6.38
CA ASP A 84 19.54 -0.15 5.48
C ASP A 84 20.48 0.72 6.35
N MET A 85 21.51 0.11 6.92
CA MET A 85 22.66 0.80 7.53
C MET A 85 23.56 1.38 6.43
N ASP A 86 22.95 2.14 5.51
CA ASP A 86 23.71 3.02 4.64
C ASP A 86 24.01 4.29 5.45
N MET A 87 25.10 4.23 6.23
CA MET A 87 25.90 5.38 6.65
C MET A 87 26.83 5.80 5.52
#